data_AF-S3DB87-F1
#
_entry.id   AF-S3DB87-F1
#
_cell.length_a   1.000
_cell.length_b   1.000
_cell.length_c   1.000
_cell.angle_alpha   90.00
_cell.angle_beta   90.00
_cell.angle_gamma   90.00
#
_symmetry.space_group_name_H-M   'P 1'
#
loop_
_entity.id
_entity.type
_entity.pdbx_description
1 polymer ?
#
loop_
_entity_poly.entity_id
_entity_poly.type
_entity_poly.pdbx_seq_one_letter_code
_entity_poly.pdbx_strand_id
1 'polypeptide(L)'
;MSFLSMFRNPTTLGLLNITTLLGIGGSTYLLRSHMIELSEDHEAKMDELEGTLRGHIGLIEESLDRLEGKGTEADRGKKMNEYYGKRGRDEKAKK
;
A
#
# COMPACT_ATOMS: atom_id res chain seq x y z
N MET A 1 -27.50 -17.29 43.44
CA MET A 1 -26.22 -17.86 42.97
C MET A 1 -25.22 -16.72 42.87
N SER A 2 -24.14 -16.74 43.64
CA SER A 2 -23.20 -15.60 43.74
C SER A 2 -22.24 -15.56 42.53
N PHE A 3 -22.02 -14.39 41.93
CA PHE A 3 -21.09 -14.16 40.81
C PHE A 3 -19.68 -14.74 41.07
N LEU A 4 -19.24 -14.72 42.33
CA LEU A 4 -17.96 -15.27 42.79
C LEU A 4 -17.87 -16.80 42.73
N SER A 5 -19.00 -17.52 42.81
CA SER A 5 -19.00 -18.99 42.70
C SER A 5 -18.81 -19.48 41.26
N MET A 6 -19.06 -18.61 40.27
CA MET A 6 -18.85 -18.92 38.87
C MET A 6 -17.35 -19.05 38.58
N PHE A 7 -16.53 -18.06 38.97
CA PHE A 7 -15.07 -18.07 38.78
C PHE A 7 -14.30 -19.16 39.55
N ARG A 8 -14.97 -19.90 40.44
CA ARG A 8 -14.36 -20.97 41.22
C ARG A 8 -14.60 -22.36 40.61
N ASN A 9 -15.43 -22.45 39.57
CA ASN A 9 -15.72 -23.69 38.86
C ASN A 9 -14.74 -23.89 37.68
N PRO A 10 -13.92 -24.96 37.68
CA PRO A 10 -12.91 -25.20 36.64
C PRO A 10 -13.48 -25.28 35.22
N THR A 11 -14.72 -25.77 35.07
CA THR A 11 -15.39 -25.87 33.76
C THR A 11 -15.72 -24.49 33.19
N THR A 12 -16.13 -23.56 34.04
CA THR A 12 -16.44 -22.18 33.61
C THR A 12 -15.18 -21.38 33.29
N LEU A 13 -14.09 -21.58 34.04
CA LEU A 13 -12.79 -20.98 33.73
C LEU A 13 -12.21 -21.54 32.43
N GLY A 14 -12.35 -22.85 32.20
CA GLY A 14 -11.94 -23.49 30.95
C GLY A 14 -12.68 -22.91 29.75
N LEU A 15 -14.01 -22.78 29.86
CA LEU A 15 -14.84 -22.17 28.80
C LEU A 15 -14.46 -20.71 28.55
N LEU A 16 -14.24 -19.91 29.61
CA LEU A 16 -13.81 -18.51 29.50
C LEU A 16 -12.49 -18.41 28.73
N ASN A 17 -11.48 -19.21 29.10
CA ASN A 17 -10.19 -19.22 28.42
C ASN A 17 -10.30 -19.60 26.94
N ILE A 18 -11.12 -20.60 26.61
CA ILE A 18 -11.36 -21.00 25.20
C ILE A 18 -12.02 -19.85 24.44
N THR A 19 -13.04 -19.20 25.01
CA THR A 19 -13.70 -18.07 24.36
C THR A 19 -12.77 -16.87 24.18
N THR A 20 -11.91 -16.59 25.16
CA THR A 20 -10.91 -15.52 25.05
C THR A 20 -9.87 -15.86 23.98
N LEU A 21 -9.38 -17.11 23.92
CA LEU A 21 -8.42 -17.54 22.91
C LEU A 21 -9.00 -17.44 21.50
N LEU A 22 -10.26 -17.88 21.32
CA LEU A 22 -10.97 -17.75 20.05
C LEU A 22 -11.26 -16.29 19.70
N GLY A 23 -11.59 -15.45 20.70
CA GLY A 23 -11.79 -14.02 20.52
C GLY A 23 -10.49 -13.31 20.07
N ILE A 24 -9.36 -13.62 20.71
CA ILE A 24 -8.05 -13.07 20.34
C ILE A 24 -7.63 -13.59 18.95
N GLY A 25 -7.78 -14.89 18.68
CA GLY A 25 -7.44 -15.47 17.38
C GLY A 25 -8.30 -14.91 16.24
N GLY A 26 -9.62 -14.83 16.47
CA GLY A 26 -10.57 -14.27 15.49
C GLY A 26 -10.35 -12.79 15.24
N SER A 27 -10.17 -11.98 16.29
CA SER A 27 -9.88 -10.55 16.13
C SER A 27 -8.54 -10.30 15.44
N THR A 28 -7.50 -11.10 15.75
CA THR A 28 -6.21 -11.02 15.07
C THR A 28 -6.32 -11.37 13.58
N TYR A 29 -7.12 -12.38 13.24
CA TYR A 29 -7.36 -12.76 11.85
C TYR A 29 -8.08 -11.65 11.07
N LEU A 30 -9.11 -11.05 11.66
CA LEU A 30 -9.85 -9.93 11.05
C LEU A 30 -8.98 -8.67 10.91
N LEU A 31 -8.15 -8.36 11.91
CA LEU A 31 -7.18 -7.27 11.79
C LEU A 31 -6.19 -7.54 10.66
N ARG A 32 -5.70 -8.78 10.56
CA ARG A 32 -4.75 -9.18 9.52
C ARG A 32 -5.34 -9.00 8.12
N SER A 33 -6.59 -9.39 7.90
CA SER A 33 -7.24 -9.20 6.59
C SER A 33 -7.36 -7.72 6.23
N HIS A 34 -7.77 -6.87 7.17
CA HIS A 34 -7.85 -5.43 6.93
C HIS A 34 -6.49 -4.77 6.74
N MET A 35 -5.44 -5.23 7.43
CA MET A 35 -4.09 -4.71 7.23
C MET A 35 -3.54 -5.04 5.84
N ILE A 36 -3.89 -6.21 5.28
CA ILE A 36 -3.49 -6.60 3.91
C ILE A 36 -4.20 -5.70 2.90
N GLU A 37 -5.52 -5.56 3.00
CA GLU A 37 -6.31 -4.68 2.13
C GLU A 37 -5.81 -3.23 2.18
N LEU A 38 -5.57 -2.69 3.38
CA LEU A 38 -5.03 -1.34 3.54
C LEU A 38 -3.63 -1.20 2.94
N SER A 39 -2.81 -2.25 2.99
CA SER A 39 -1.48 -2.24 2.37
C SER A 39 -1.58 -2.19 0.85
N GLU A 40 -2.50 -2.96 0.25
CA GLU A 40 -2.74 -2.97 -1.20
C GLU A 40 -3.25 -1.60 -1.68
N ASP A 41 -4.20 -1.00 -0.94
CA ASP A 41 -4.71 0.34 -1.23
C ASP A 41 -3.62 1.42 -1.12
N HIS A 42 -2.73 1.31 -0.13
CA HIS A 42 -1.59 2.21 0.00
C HIS A 42 -0.57 2.00 -1.11
N GLU A 43 -0.30 0.77 -1.52
CA GLU A 43 0.58 0.49 -2.65
C GLU A 43 0.03 1.11 -3.93
N ALA A 44 -1.27 0.97 -4.19
CA ALA A 44 -1.92 1.58 -5.35
C ALA A 44 -1.82 3.12 -5.33
N LYS A 45 -2.11 3.75 -4.17
CA LYS A 45 -1.97 5.20 -4.01
C LYS A 45 -0.53 5.67 -4.17
N MET A 46 0.43 4.91 -3.66
CA MET A 46 1.84 5.24 -3.80
C MET A 46 2.32 5.10 -5.25
N ASP A 47 1.83 4.13 -6.02
CA ASP A 47 2.13 4.02 -7.46
C ASP A 47 1.51 5.17 -8.27
N GLU A 48 0.28 5.59 -7.94
CA GLU A 48 -0.33 6.78 -8.53
C GLU A 48 0.51 8.03 -8.24
N LEU A 49 0.89 8.25 -6.97
CA LEU A 49 1.72 9.37 -6.55
C LEU A 49 3.10 9.34 -7.20
N GLU A 50 3.78 8.20 -7.23
CA GLU A 50 5.08 8.04 -7.89
C GLU A 50 4.96 8.30 -9.40
N GLY A 51 3.89 7.82 -10.03
CA GLY A 51 3.58 8.08 -11.43
C GLY A 51 3.44 9.56 -11.74
N THR A 52 2.75 10.31 -10.88
CA THR A 52 2.63 11.77 -11.04
C THR A 52 3.97 12.46 -10.77
N LEU A 53 4.70 12.08 -9.73
CA LEU A 53 5.99 12.69 -9.37
C LEU A 53 7.00 12.49 -10.50
N ARG A 54 7.05 11.29 -11.08
CA ARG A 54 7.92 10.97 -12.21
C ARG A 54 7.57 11.76 -13.47
N GLY A 55 6.28 11.99 -13.73
CA GLY A 55 5.83 12.89 -14.79
C GLY A 55 6.30 14.33 -14.57
N HIS A 56 6.17 14.85 -13.34
CA HIS A 56 6.66 16.17 -12.98
C HIS A 56 8.20 16.28 -13.09
N ILE A 57 8.94 15.23 -12.72
CA ILE A 57 10.40 15.18 -12.92
C ILE A 57 10.74 15.29 -14.42
N GLY A 58 9.99 14.60 -15.29
CA GLY A 58 10.16 14.72 -16.73
C GLY A 58 9.94 16.15 -17.25
N LEU A 59 8.93 16.86 -16.74
CA LEU A 59 8.68 18.27 -17.07
C LEU A 59 9.79 19.19 -16.59
N ILE A 60 10.34 18.94 -15.39
CA ILE A 60 11.44 19.71 -14.81
C ILE A 60 12.71 19.48 -15.62
N GLU A 61 13.07 18.23 -15.94
CA GLU A 61 14.25 17.90 -16.72
C GLU A 61 14.18 18.51 -18.13
N GLU A 62 13.01 18.47 -18.76
CA GLU A 62 12.79 19.12 -20.05
C GLU A 62 12.89 20.65 -19.97
N SER A 63 12.38 21.25 -18.89
CA SER A 63 12.52 22.69 -18.65
C SER A 63 13.99 23.08 -18.42
N LEU A 64 14.75 22.23 -17.73
CA LEU A 64 16.16 22.43 -17.46
C LEU A 64 17.01 22.27 -18.73
N ASP A 65 16.74 21.29 -19.59
CA ASP A 65 17.40 21.14 -20.90
C ASP A 65 17.16 22.35 -21.83
N ARG A 66 15.95 22.93 -21.78
CA ARG A 66 15.62 24.15 -22.52
C ARG A 66 16.38 25.37 -21.96
N LEU A 67 16.52 25.47 -20.65
CA LEU A 67 17.30 26.54 -19.99
C LEU A 67 18.81 26.39 -20.23
N GLU A 68 19.33 25.17 -20.33
CA GLU A 68 20.73 24.88 -20.67
C GLU A 68 21.06 25.07 -22.16
N GLY A 69 20.08 25.40 -23.01
CA GLY A 69 20.27 25.62 -24.44
C GLY A 69 20.56 24.35 -25.26
N LYS A 70 20.41 23.17 -24.64
CA LYS A 70 20.54 21.85 -25.31
C LYS A 70 19.22 21.34 -25.87
N GLY A 71 18.09 21.86 -25.37
CA GLY A 71 16.74 21.47 -25.80
C GLY A 71 16.20 22.35 -26.92
N THR A 72 15.84 21.73 -28.06
CA THR A 72 15.13 22.40 -29.16
C THR A 72 13.61 22.24 -28.95
N GLU A 73 12.75 23.12 -29.49
CA GLU A 73 11.27 22.96 -29.39
C GLU A 73 10.75 21.60 -29.90
N ALA A 74 11.55 20.89 -30.72
CA ALA A 74 11.26 19.55 -31.22
C ALA A 74 11.37 18.42 -30.17
N ASP A 75 12.07 18.61 -29.05
CA ASP A 75 12.17 17.60 -27.97
C ASP A 75 11.06 17.74 -26.91
N ARG A 76 10.14 18.69 -27.12
CA ARG A 76 9.06 18.99 -26.17
C ARG A 76 8.14 17.77 -26.01
N GLY A 77 8.04 17.22 -24.80
CA GLY A 77 7.24 16.04 -24.47
C GLY A 77 7.91 14.67 -24.71
N LYS A 78 9.13 14.61 -25.25
CA LYS A 78 9.83 13.33 -25.53
C LYS A 78 10.34 12.66 -24.25
N LYS A 79 10.98 13.43 -23.36
CA LYS A 79 11.43 12.96 -22.04
C LYS A 79 10.24 12.70 -21.12
N MET A 80 9.22 13.56 -21.16
CA MET A 80 7.95 13.32 -20.46
C MET A 80 7.36 11.94 -20.82
N ASN A 81 7.23 11.64 -22.12
CA ASN A 81 6.68 10.36 -22.57
C ASN A 81 7.59 9.15 -22.24
N GLU A 82 8.92 9.35 -22.21
CA GLU A 82 9.85 8.31 -21.78
C GLU A 82 9.71 7.97 -20.28
N TYR A 83 9.56 8.99 -19.43
CA TYR A 83 9.36 8.80 -18.00
C TYR A 83 7.99 8.19 -17.66
N TYR A 84 6.94 8.54 -18.39
CA TYR A 84 5.63 7.88 -18.28
C TYR A 84 5.64 6.44 -18.85
N GLY A 85 6.34 6.20 -19.95
CA GLY A 85 6.33 4.92 -20.68
C GLY A 85 7.13 3.78 -20.05
N LYS A 86 8.03 4.07 -19.08
CA LYS A 86 8.81 3.02 -18.40
C LYS A 86 7.95 2.09 -17.53
N ARG A 87 6.77 2.51 -17.04
CA ARG A 87 5.86 1.67 -16.22
C ARG A 87 5.35 0.43 -16.96
N GLY A 88 4.86 0.61 -18.20
CA GLY A 88 4.24 -0.47 -18.97
C GLY A 88 5.20 -1.55 -19.51
N ARG A 89 6.53 -1.34 -19.39
CA ARG A 89 7.54 -2.34 -19.75
C ARG A 89 7.93 -3.24 -18.59
N ASP A 90 8.00 -2.70 -17.37
CA ASP A 90 8.37 -3.48 -16.19
C ASP A 90 7.22 -4.39 -15.71
N GLU A 91 5.97 -3.98 -15.89
CA GLU A 91 4.79 -4.86 -15.67
C GLU A 91 4.72 -6.01 -16.68
N LYS A 92 5.15 -5.78 -17.93
CA LYS A 92 5.21 -6.84 -18.96
C LYS A 92 6.38 -7.80 -18.77
N ALA A 93 7.44 -7.38 -18.09
CA ALA A 93 8.60 -8.22 -17.80
C ALA A 93 8.36 -9.19 -16.62
N LYS A 94 7.33 -8.94 -15.79
CA LYS A 94 6.94 -9.79 -14.67
C LYS A 94 5.85 -10.83 -15.01
N LYS A 95 5.47 -10.98 -16.29
CA LYS A 95 4.43 -11.91 -16.73
C LYS A 95 4.99 -13.10 -17.50
#